data_AF-A0A7V1HT69-F1
#
_entry.id   AF-A0A7V1HT69-F1
#
_cell.length_a   1.000
_cell.length_b   1.000
_cell.length_c   1.000
_cell.angle_alpha   90.00
_cell.angle_beta   90.00
_cell.angle_gamma   90.00
#
_symmetry.space_group_name_H-M   'P 1'
#
loop_
_entity.id
_entity.type
_entity.pdbx_description
1 polymer ?
#
loop_
_entity_poly.entity_id
_entity_poly.type
_entity_poly.pdbx_seq_one_letter_code
_entity_poly.pdbx_strand_id
1 'polypeptide(L)'
;MTGTTLGRILTFIAVVLPLAGCASRWERGFHYEPMSGKNESKLTGDVNIRTVEAQRLKSYLQEHNSRLAASDLAYEDWPTEEKRAERVRFLRALRIREKPENIKLLGHSSFVAESRQNPYSGELKKFAEKIGADLVVVTVDYLGQRQTVRSYPATTWSTITLHHRDNDKRYSDTGHVSSTTYVPVSVTVDQYLHLAYFFQTQPPRPPRPHE
;
A
#
# COMPACT_ATOMS: atom_id res chain seq x y z
N MET A 1 28.01 54.39 38.47
CA MET A 1 26.76 54.25 37.68
C MET A 1 27.06 53.35 36.49
N THR A 2 26.82 52.04 36.63
CA THR A 2 27.11 51.04 35.60
C THR A 2 25.79 50.44 35.14
N GLY A 3 25.41 50.74 33.90
CA GLY A 3 24.20 50.22 33.25
C GLY A 3 24.44 48.82 32.70
N THR A 4 23.50 47.92 32.97
CA THR A 4 23.53 46.51 32.53
C THR A 4 22.52 46.33 31.40
N THR A 5 22.99 46.02 30.19
CA THR A 5 22.16 45.73 29.02
C THR A 5 21.88 44.23 28.93
N LEU A 6 20.62 43.83 29.12
CA LEU A 6 20.14 42.46 28.94
C LEU A 6 19.87 42.19 27.45
N GLY A 7 20.74 41.41 26.81
CA GLY A 7 20.52 40.87 25.47
C GLY A 7 19.61 39.63 25.52
N ARG A 8 18.38 39.75 25.01
CA ARG A 8 17.47 38.62 24.78
C ARG A 8 17.83 37.93 23.46
N ILE A 9 18.38 36.72 23.54
CA ILE A 9 18.54 35.82 22.39
C ILE A 9 17.23 35.07 22.20
N LEU A 10 16.50 35.39 21.13
CA LEU A 10 15.28 34.73 20.69
C LEU A 10 15.68 33.56 19.77
N THR A 11 15.74 32.36 20.31
CA THR A 11 16.02 31.13 19.54
C THR A 11 14.75 30.72 18.78
N PHE A 12 14.70 31.01 17.49
CA PHE A 12 13.69 30.46 16.57
C PHE A 12 13.92 28.95 16.40
N ILE A 13 13.10 28.13 17.05
CA ILE A 13 13.02 26.70 16.76
C ILE A 13 12.20 26.56 15.47
N ALA A 14 12.90 26.40 14.35
CA ALA A 14 12.29 25.99 13.08
C ALA A 14 11.82 24.53 13.22
N VAL A 15 10.52 24.35 13.43
CA VAL A 15 9.86 23.04 13.36
C VAL A 15 9.90 22.59 11.90
N VAL A 16 10.87 21.75 11.56
CA VAL A 16 10.89 20.99 10.31
C VAL A 16 9.80 19.93 10.41
N LEU A 17 8.58 20.27 9.97
CA LEU A 17 7.57 19.24 9.68
C LEU A 17 8.12 18.41 8.51
N PRO A 18 8.37 17.09 8.67
CA PRO A 18 8.61 16.26 7.51
C PRO A 18 7.32 16.32 6.68
N LEU A 19 7.43 16.90 5.49
CA LEU A 19 6.49 16.65 4.40
C LEU A 19 6.58 15.15 4.12
N ALA A 20 5.84 14.36 4.89
CA ALA A 20 5.59 12.96 4.63
C ALA A 20 4.83 12.93 3.31
N GLY A 21 5.59 12.92 2.20
CA GLY A 21 5.04 12.70 0.88
C GLY A 21 4.17 11.46 0.98
N CYS A 22 2.87 11.62 0.70
CA CYS A 22 1.89 10.55 0.78
C CYS A 22 2.25 9.49 -0.25
N ALA A 23 3.19 8.59 0.10
CA ALA A 23 3.47 7.41 -0.69
C ALA A 23 2.16 6.64 -0.84
N SER A 24 1.89 6.15 -2.06
CA SER A 24 0.68 5.35 -2.28
C SER A 24 0.75 4.05 -1.47
N ARG A 25 -0.38 3.35 -1.29
CA ARG A 25 -0.37 2.02 -0.65
C ARG A 25 0.51 1.03 -1.45
N TRP A 26 0.50 1.16 -2.78
CA TRP A 26 1.33 0.38 -3.69
C TRP A 26 2.82 0.59 -3.42
N GLU A 27 3.23 1.85 -3.25
CA GLU A 27 4.62 2.20 -2.97
C GLU A 27 5.07 1.70 -1.59
N ARG A 28 4.24 1.85 -0.55
CA ARG A 28 4.59 1.37 0.79
C ARG A 28 4.69 -0.15 0.90
N GLY A 29 3.86 -0.87 0.16
CA GLY A 29 3.86 -2.34 0.15
C GLY A 29 4.86 -2.95 -0.82
N PHE A 30 5.67 -2.15 -1.51
CA PHE A 30 6.54 -2.62 -2.58
C PHE A 30 7.85 -3.24 -2.07
N HIS A 31 8.16 -4.41 -2.62
CA HIS A 31 9.39 -5.16 -2.40
C HIS A 31 10.09 -5.37 -3.73
N TYR A 32 11.36 -4.96 -3.80
CA TYR A 32 12.20 -5.15 -4.98
C TYR A 32 12.59 -6.61 -5.15
N GLU A 33 12.63 -7.06 -6.40
CA GLU A 33 13.20 -8.36 -6.75
C GLU A 33 14.74 -8.26 -6.66
N PRO A 34 15.43 -9.11 -5.86
CA PRO A 34 16.86 -8.98 -5.59
C PRO A 34 17.73 -8.97 -6.86
N MET A 35 17.33 -9.75 -7.86
CA MET A 35 18.06 -9.94 -9.11
C MET A 35 17.79 -8.88 -10.16
N SER A 36 16.85 -7.96 -9.91
CA SER A 36 16.48 -6.96 -10.92
C SER A 36 17.43 -5.78 -10.98
N GLY A 37 18.26 -5.53 -9.97
CA GLY A 37 19.11 -4.35 -9.91
C GLY A 37 18.28 -3.05 -9.90
N LYS A 38 18.77 -2.01 -9.24
CA LYS A 38 18.13 -0.68 -9.25
C LYS A 38 18.37 0.07 -10.56
N ASN A 39 18.24 -0.63 -11.69
CA ASN A 39 18.37 0.03 -12.98
C ASN A 39 17.01 0.67 -13.29
N GLU A 40 16.90 1.93 -12.90
CA GLU A 40 15.86 2.89 -13.30
C GLU A 40 15.96 3.10 -14.81
N SER A 41 15.60 2.09 -15.60
CA SER A 41 15.45 2.29 -17.04
C SER A 41 14.21 3.15 -17.23
N LYS A 42 14.44 4.37 -17.71
CA LYS A 42 13.37 5.31 -18.06
C LYS A 42 12.46 4.62 -19.08
N LEU A 43 11.20 4.42 -18.72
CA LEU A 43 10.21 3.81 -19.61
C LEU A 43 10.06 4.65 -20.88
N THR A 44 9.94 3.96 -22.01
CA THR A 44 9.66 4.56 -23.32
C THR A 44 8.20 4.34 -23.76
N GLY A 45 7.36 3.69 -22.95
CA GLY A 45 6.01 3.25 -23.32
C GLY A 45 4.93 3.45 -22.25
N ASP A 46 3.68 3.14 -22.62
CA ASP A 46 2.50 3.23 -21.74
C ASP A 46 2.41 2.03 -20.77
N VAL A 47 1.96 2.28 -19.54
CA VAL A 47 1.82 1.24 -18.52
C VAL A 47 0.51 0.46 -18.72
N ASN A 48 0.63 -0.83 -18.99
CA ASN A 48 -0.49 -1.75 -19.12
C ASN A 48 -0.84 -2.38 -17.75
N ILE A 49 -2.00 -2.03 -17.21
CA ILE A 49 -2.49 -2.60 -15.94
C ILE A 49 -3.56 -3.65 -16.23
N ARG A 50 -3.33 -4.87 -15.76
CA ARG A 50 -4.27 -6.00 -15.91
C ARG A 50 -4.64 -6.58 -14.56
N THR A 51 -5.86 -7.09 -14.46
CA THR A 51 -6.32 -7.83 -13.28
C THR A 51 -6.41 -9.32 -13.59
N VAL A 52 -5.98 -10.17 -12.66
CA VAL A 52 -6.07 -11.64 -12.75
C VAL A 52 -6.78 -12.20 -11.52
N GLU A 53 -7.53 -13.28 -11.71
CA GLU A 53 -8.27 -13.92 -10.62
C GLU A 53 -7.30 -14.47 -9.55
N ALA A 54 -7.52 -14.11 -8.29
CA ALA A 54 -6.69 -14.53 -7.15
C ALA A 54 -6.54 -16.04 -7.04
N GLN A 55 -7.61 -16.77 -7.35
CA GLN A 55 -7.60 -18.23 -7.31
C GLN A 55 -6.52 -18.85 -8.21
N ARG A 56 -6.22 -18.26 -9.39
CA ARG A 56 -5.19 -18.78 -10.29
C ARG A 56 -3.79 -18.64 -9.69
N LEU A 57 -3.49 -17.46 -9.13
CA LEU A 57 -2.22 -17.22 -8.46
C LEU A 57 -2.10 -18.10 -7.21
N LYS A 58 -3.17 -18.24 -6.43
CA LYS A 58 -3.21 -19.10 -5.24
C LYS A 58 -2.92 -20.56 -5.56
N SER A 59 -3.56 -21.11 -6.60
CA SER A 59 -3.28 -22.47 -7.07
C SER A 59 -1.82 -22.65 -7.48
N TYR A 60 -1.26 -21.67 -8.21
CA TYR A 60 0.16 -21.68 -8.56
C TYR A 60 1.07 -21.64 -7.32
N LEU A 61 0.83 -20.73 -6.38
CA LEU A 61 1.64 -20.60 -5.16
C LEU A 61 1.58 -21.87 -4.30
N GLN A 62 0.41 -22.52 -4.22
CA GLN A 62 0.26 -23.79 -3.52
C GLN A 62 1.05 -24.92 -4.20
N GLU A 63 0.97 -25.03 -5.53
CA GLU A 63 1.75 -26.01 -6.31
C GLU A 63 3.26 -25.75 -6.16
N HIS A 64 3.68 -24.50 -6.28
CA HIS A 64 5.06 -24.05 -6.10
C HIS A 64 5.60 -24.45 -4.71
N ASN A 65 4.87 -24.10 -3.65
CA ASN A 65 5.25 -24.45 -2.27
C ASN A 65 5.29 -25.97 -2.07
N SER A 66 4.37 -26.71 -2.66
CA SER A 66 4.38 -28.19 -2.58
C SER A 66 5.61 -28.77 -3.26
N ARG A 67 6.04 -28.18 -4.39
CA ARG A 67 7.27 -28.59 -5.09
C ARG A 67 8.54 -28.20 -4.35
N LEU A 68 8.58 -27.01 -3.74
CA LEU A 68 9.68 -26.62 -2.86
C LEU A 68 9.80 -27.59 -1.67
N ALA A 69 8.68 -27.94 -1.04
CA ALA A 69 8.66 -28.87 0.08
C ALA A 69 9.05 -30.31 -0.30
N ALA A 70 8.83 -30.70 -1.56
CA ALA A 70 9.18 -32.02 -2.08
C ALA A 70 10.60 -32.08 -2.69
N SER A 71 11.28 -30.94 -2.82
CA SER A 71 12.63 -30.87 -3.39
C SER A 71 13.68 -30.91 -2.30
N ASP A 72 14.72 -31.72 -2.49
CA ASP A 72 15.88 -31.75 -1.60
C ASP A 72 16.83 -30.56 -1.83
N LEU A 73 16.62 -29.79 -2.91
CA LEU A 73 17.43 -28.63 -3.29
C LEU A 73 16.68 -27.32 -3.02
N ALA A 74 17.39 -26.33 -2.45
CA ALA A 74 16.91 -24.97 -2.35
C ALA A 74 16.65 -24.39 -3.76
N TYR A 75 15.72 -23.44 -3.88
CA TYR A 75 15.35 -22.84 -5.17
C TYR A 75 16.55 -22.20 -5.88
N GLU A 76 17.47 -21.62 -5.11
CA GLU A 76 18.71 -21.00 -5.57
C GLU A 76 19.68 -22.04 -6.18
N ASP A 77 19.56 -23.30 -5.81
CA ASP A 77 20.40 -24.41 -6.28
C ASP A 77 19.73 -25.19 -7.43
N TRP A 78 18.50 -24.85 -7.80
CA TRP A 78 17.82 -25.53 -8.90
C TRP A 78 18.57 -25.34 -10.24
N PRO A 79 18.57 -26.36 -11.12
CA PRO A 79 19.07 -26.24 -12.48
C PRO A 79 18.43 -25.07 -13.23
N THR A 80 19.20 -24.41 -14.10
CA THR A 80 18.73 -23.25 -14.88
C THR A 80 17.47 -23.55 -15.69
N GLU A 81 17.35 -24.74 -16.27
CA GLU A 81 16.16 -25.17 -17.00
C GLU A 81 14.93 -25.31 -16.11
N GLU A 82 15.09 -25.78 -14.87
CA GLU A 82 13.99 -25.88 -13.91
C GLU A 82 13.52 -24.52 -13.43
N LYS A 83 14.46 -23.61 -13.11
CA LYS A 83 14.15 -22.21 -12.80
C LYS A 83 13.42 -21.52 -13.95
N ARG A 84 13.84 -21.80 -15.19
CA ARG A 84 13.18 -21.28 -16.39
C ARG A 84 11.76 -21.84 -16.52
N ALA A 85 11.58 -23.15 -16.36
CA ALA A 85 10.27 -23.79 -16.40
C ALA A 85 9.34 -23.26 -15.30
N GLU A 86 9.88 -22.99 -14.11
CA GLU A 86 9.15 -22.39 -13.00
C GLU A 86 8.71 -20.96 -13.30
N ARG A 87 9.61 -20.15 -13.86
CA ARG A 87 9.28 -18.81 -14.33
C ARG A 87 8.19 -18.84 -15.41
N VAL A 88 8.20 -19.80 -16.33
CA VAL A 88 7.13 -19.98 -17.32
C VAL A 88 5.78 -20.26 -16.64
N ARG A 89 5.76 -21.15 -15.62
CA ARG A 89 4.54 -21.46 -14.85
C ARG A 89 3.99 -20.23 -14.14
N PHE A 90 4.86 -19.46 -13.48
CA PHE A 90 4.49 -18.22 -12.83
C PHE A 90 3.86 -17.20 -13.79
N LEU A 91 4.52 -16.93 -14.93
CA LEU A 91 4.01 -16.00 -15.93
C LEU A 91 2.67 -16.47 -16.52
N ARG A 92 2.51 -17.79 -16.72
CA ARG A 92 1.24 -18.37 -17.17
C ARG A 92 0.12 -18.21 -16.13
N ALA A 93 0.42 -18.34 -14.84
CA ALA A 93 -0.54 -18.09 -13.76
C ALA A 93 -1.06 -16.64 -13.81
N LEU A 94 -0.17 -15.69 -14.13
CA LEU A 94 -0.46 -14.27 -14.31
C LEU A 94 -1.04 -13.91 -15.70
N ARG A 95 -1.33 -14.89 -16.56
CA ARG A 95 -1.81 -14.68 -17.95
C ARG A 95 -0.89 -13.81 -18.81
N ILE A 96 0.41 -13.83 -18.53
CA ILE A 96 1.44 -13.16 -19.33
C ILE A 96 1.84 -14.10 -20.47
N ARG A 97 1.91 -13.57 -21.70
CA ARG A 97 2.19 -14.36 -22.93
C ARG A 97 3.64 -14.20 -23.40
N GLU A 98 4.33 -13.20 -22.86
CA GLU A 98 5.70 -12.85 -23.13
C GLU A 98 6.62 -13.99 -22.69
N LYS A 99 7.68 -14.23 -23.47
CA LYS A 99 8.68 -15.25 -23.13
C LYS A 99 9.44 -14.83 -21.86
N PRO A 100 9.85 -15.77 -20.99
CA PRO A 100 10.59 -15.45 -19.75
C PRO A 100 11.84 -14.61 -19.96
N GLU A 101 12.53 -14.80 -21.09
CA GLU A 101 13.71 -14.03 -21.50
C GLU A 101 13.42 -12.58 -21.91
N ASN A 102 12.18 -12.25 -22.30
CA ASN A 102 11.78 -10.92 -22.78
C ASN A 102 11.01 -10.12 -21.72
N ILE A 103 10.89 -10.63 -20.50
CA ILE A 103 10.15 -9.96 -19.43
C ILE A 103 10.90 -10.08 -18.12
N LYS A 104 11.07 -8.95 -17.44
CA LYS A 104 11.78 -8.84 -16.18
C LYS A 104 10.81 -8.46 -15.06
N LEU A 105 10.78 -9.24 -13.98
CA LEU A 105 10.03 -8.91 -12.76
C LEU A 105 10.83 -7.89 -11.95
N LEU A 106 10.35 -6.65 -11.83
CA LEU A 106 11.02 -5.61 -11.05
C LEU A 106 10.79 -5.75 -9.54
N GLY A 107 9.63 -6.27 -9.18
CA GLY A 107 9.23 -6.47 -7.79
C GLY A 107 7.73 -6.71 -7.68
N HIS A 108 7.25 -6.74 -6.45
CA HIS A 108 5.83 -6.91 -6.15
C HIS A 108 5.40 -5.98 -5.01
N SER A 109 4.13 -5.60 -4.98
CA SER A 109 3.51 -4.88 -3.87
C SER A 109 2.45 -5.75 -3.23
N SER A 110 2.41 -5.78 -1.89
CA SER A 110 1.44 -6.52 -1.11
C SER A 110 0.92 -5.69 0.06
N PHE A 111 -0.39 -5.60 0.22
CA PHE A 111 -1.00 -5.01 1.41
C PHE A 111 -2.44 -5.47 1.63
N VAL A 112 -2.90 -5.37 2.88
CA VAL A 112 -4.29 -5.63 3.27
C VAL A 112 -5.05 -4.31 3.38
N ALA A 113 -6.27 -4.27 2.83
CA ALA A 113 -7.15 -3.10 2.89
C ALA A 113 -8.56 -3.50 3.30
N GLU A 114 -9.28 -2.57 3.94
CA GLU A 114 -10.68 -2.76 4.36
C GLU A 114 -11.68 -2.58 3.20
N SER A 115 -11.19 -2.20 2.01
CA SER A 115 -12.00 -2.02 0.82
C SER A 115 -11.24 -2.45 -0.43
N ARG A 116 -11.99 -2.83 -1.47
CA ARG A 116 -11.45 -3.14 -2.78
C ARG A 116 -10.94 -1.86 -3.44
N GLN A 117 -9.62 -1.75 -3.57
CA GLN A 117 -8.98 -0.66 -4.30
C GLN A 117 -9.23 -0.79 -5.80
N ASN A 118 -9.48 0.33 -6.48
CA ASN A 118 -9.53 0.37 -7.93
C ASN A 118 -8.09 0.47 -8.48
N PRO A 119 -7.57 -0.55 -9.18
CA PRO A 119 -6.21 -0.51 -9.74
C PRO A 119 -6.06 0.55 -10.85
N TYR A 120 -7.16 1.04 -11.41
CA TYR A 120 -7.19 2.06 -12.47
C TYR A 120 -7.34 3.50 -11.94
N SER A 121 -7.21 3.72 -10.63
CA SER A 121 -7.27 5.05 -9.98
C SER A 121 -6.12 5.99 -10.37
N GLY A 122 -5.13 5.52 -11.13
CA GLY A 122 -3.96 6.29 -11.56
C GLY A 122 -2.79 6.25 -10.59
N GLU A 123 -3.01 6.02 -9.28
CA GLU A 123 -1.92 5.88 -8.31
C GLU A 123 -0.97 4.72 -8.66
N LEU A 124 -1.55 3.57 -9.01
CA LEU A 124 -0.78 2.39 -9.42
C LEU A 124 0.02 2.65 -10.69
N LYS A 125 -0.59 3.35 -11.67
CA LYS A 125 0.07 3.75 -12.93
C LYS A 125 1.27 4.65 -12.66
N LYS A 126 1.08 5.72 -11.88
CA LYS A 126 2.16 6.66 -11.50
C LYS A 126 3.30 5.94 -10.77
N PHE A 127 2.97 5.00 -9.90
CA PHE A 127 3.99 4.21 -9.20
C PHE A 127 4.74 3.26 -10.15
N ALA A 128 4.04 2.58 -11.04
CA ALA A 128 4.65 1.73 -12.06
C ALA A 128 5.60 2.51 -12.98
N GLU A 129 5.17 3.70 -13.43
CA GLU A 129 5.99 4.63 -14.21
C GLU A 129 7.26 5.03 -13.44
N LYS A 130 7.11 5.35 -12.15
CA LYS A 130 8.21 5.74 -11.26
C LYS A 130 9.30 4.66 -11.15
N ILE A 131 8.91 3.38 -11.11
CA ILE A 131 9.87 2.27 -10.97
C ILE A 131 10.32 1.67 -12.30
N GLY A 132 9.81 2.17 -13.44
CA GLY A 132 10.19 1.69 -14.76
C GLY A 132 9.45 0.44 -15.24
N ALA A 133 8.27 0.14 -14.67
CA ALA A 133 7.41 -0.97 -15.09
C ALA A 133 6.45 -0.58 -16.23
N ASP A 134 6.37 -1.39 -17.29
CA ASP A 134 5.43 -1.22 -18.41
C ASP A 134 4.22 -2.15 -18.33
N LEU A 135 4.29 -3.20 -17.51
CA LEU A 135 3.21 -4.14 -17.29
C LEU A 135 3.02 -4.37 -15.80
N VAL A 136 1.79 -4.22 -15.33
CA VAL A 136 1.41 -4.49 -13.95
C VAL A 136 0.28 -5.51 -13.94
N VAL A 137 0.47 -6.58 -13.18
CA VAL A 137 -0.57 -7.59 -12.96
C VAL A 137 -1.04 -7.50 -11.52
N VAL A 138 -2.30 -7.12 -11.35
CA VAL A 138 -2.96 -6.97 -10.05
C VAL A 138 -3.83 -8.19 -9.77
N THR A 139 -3.82 -8.63 -8.53
CA THR A 139 -4.83 -9.55 -8.03
C THR A 139 -5.35 -9.10 -6.67
N VAL A 140 -6.62 -9.37 -6.43
CA VAL A 140 -7.32 -9.01 -5.20
C VAL A 140 -8.02 -10.24 -4.67
N ASP A 141 -7.68 -10.64 -3.44
CA ASP A 141 -8.31 -11.76 -2.74
C ASP A 141 -9.13 -11.27 -1.55
N TYR A 142 -10.24 -11.94 -1.27
CA TYR A 142 -11.07 -11.64 -0.10
C TYR A 142 -10.61 -12.49 1.08
N LEU A 143 -10.16 -11.84 2.16
CA LEU A 143 -9.64 -12.50 3.35
C LEU A 143 -10.74 -12.78 4.40
N GLY A 144 -11.99 -12.40 4.12
CA GLY A 144 -13.09 -12.50 5.08
C GLY A 144 -13.30 -11.21 5.86
N GLN A 145 -13.84 -11.36 7.07
CA GLN A 145 -14.19 -10.26 7.95
C GLN A 145 -13.36 -10.30 9.22
N ARG A 146 -12.99 -9.12 9.74
CA ARG A 146 -12.38 -8.99 11.07
C ARG A 146 -13.16 -7.99 11.93
N GLN A 147 -13.12 -8.18 13.23
CA GLN A 147 -13.56 -7.16 14.18
C GLN A 147 -12.47 -6.10 14.34
N THR A 148 -12.85 -4.84 14.31
CA THR A 148 -11.98 -3.70 14.62
C THR A 148 -12.74 -2.71 15.49
N VAL A 149 -12.02 -1.98 16.35
CA VAL A 149 -12.61 -0.94 17.19
C VAL A 149 -12.48 0.39 16.46
N ARG A 150 -13.60 1.05 16.17
CA ARG A 150 -13.64 2.40 15.61
C ARG A 150 -14.26 3.38 16.61
N SER A 151 -13.69 4.57 16.66
CA SER A 151 -14.22 5.65 17.50
C SER A 151 -15.33 6.39 16.75
N TYR A 152 -16.55 6.37 17.29
CA TYR A 152 -17.68 7.10 16.74
C TYR A 152 -18.03 8.30 17.64
N PRO A 153 -18.36 9.47 17.07
CA PRO A 153 -18.81 10.61 17.85
C PRO A 153 -20.23 10.35 18.38
N ALA A 154 -20.40 10.43 19.69
CA ALA A 154 -21.68 10.43 20.38
C ALA A 154 -21.91 11.82 20.98
N THR A 155 -22.93 12.52 20.51
CA THR A 155 -23.29 13.85 21.00
C THR A 155 -24.42 13.73 22.02
N THR A 156 -24.17 14.16 23.25
CA THR A 156 -25.19 14.27 24.30
C THR A 156 -25.64 15.71 24.43
N TRP A 157 -26.96 15.94 24.46
CA TRP A 157 -27.56 17.24 24.76
C TRP A 157 -28.07 17.26 26.20
N SER A 158 -27.75 18.31 26.93
CA SER A 158 -28.24 18.54 28.29
C SER A 158 -28.81 19.94 28.40
N THR A 159 -29.89 20.08 29.14
CA THR A 159 -30.48 21.37 29.49
C THR A 159 -30.05 21.71 30.91
N ILE A 160 -29.40 22.86 31.08
CA ILE A 160 -28.97 23.34 32.39
C ILE A 160 -29.85 24.55 32.73
N THR A 161 -30.56 24.48 33.85
CA THR A 161 -31.27 25.63 34.41
C THR A 161 -30.46 26.19 35.57
N LEU A 162 -30.00 27.43 35.42
CA LEU A 162 -29.26 28.16 36.43
C LEU A 162 -30.22 29.09 37.18
N HIS A 163 -30.41 28.84 38.48
CA HIS A 163 -31.17 29.72 39.35
C HIS A 163 -30.22 30.70 40.04
N HIS A 164 -30.48 32.00 39.89
CA HIS A 164 -29.73 33.04 40.60
C HIS A 164 -30.69 34.00 41.31
N ARG A 165 -30.25 34.50 42.47
CA ARG A 165 -31.01 35.42 43.31
C ARG A 165 -30.25 36.74 43.37
N ASP A 166 -30.92 37.82 43.00
CA ASP A 166 -30.41 39.18 43.12
C ASP A 166 -31.51 40.08 43.71
N ASN A 167 -31.20 40.83 44.77
CA ASN A 167 -32.08 41.77 45.47
C ASN A 167 -33.57 41.35 45.53
N ASP A 168 -33.85 40.24 46.24
CA ASP A 168 -35.17 39.64 46.46
C ASP A 168 -35.97 39.16 45.24
N LYS A 169 -35.41 39.24 44.02
CA LYS A 169 -35.99 38.66 42.82
C LYS A 169 -35.31 37.31 42.49
N ARG A 170 -36.12 36.34 42.06
CA ARG A 170 -35.64 35.03 41.58
C ARG A 170 -35.60 35.05 40.06
N TYR A 171 -34.43 34.77 39.50
CA TYR A 171 -34.25 34.62 38.07
C TYR A 171 -33.85 33.17 37.76
N SER A 172 -34.33 32.65 36.63
CA SER A 172 -33.92 31.36 36.09
C SER A 172 -33.50 31.57 34.65
N ASP A 173 -32.27 31.17 34.33
CA ASP A 173 -31.79 31.10 32.96
C ASP A 173 -31.72 29.62 32.55
N THR A 174 -32.09 29.31 31.31
CA THR A 174 -32.05 27.95 30.78
C THR A 174 -31.17 27.92 29.55
N GLY A 175 -30.08 27.18 29.63
CA GLY A 175 -29.14 26.97 28.53
C GLY A 175 -29.16 25.54 28.03
N HIS A 176 -28.80 25.36 26.76
CA HIS A 176 -28.52 24.05 26.18
C HIS A 176 -27.01 23.86 26.06
N VAL A 177 -26.51 22.73 26.55
CA VAL A 177 -25.11 22.34 26.42
C VAL A 177 -25.04 21.04 25.66
N SER A 178 -24.23 21.02 24.59
CA SER A 178 -23.87 19.80 23.87
C SER A 178 -22.44 19.39 24.22
N SER A 179 -22.22 18.08 24.33
CA SER A 179 -20.89 17.50 24.49
C SER A 179 -20.73 16.33 23.54
N THR A 180 -19.61 16.28 22.81
CA THR A 180 -19.29 15.20 21.88
C THR A 180 -18.21 14.33 22.48
N THR A 181 -18.52 13.07 22.75
CA THR A 181 -17.56 12.07 23.25
C THR A 181 -17.33 11.02 22.18
N TYR A 182 -16.09 10.60 21.98
CA TYR A 182 -15.76 9.52 21.04
C TYR A 182 -15.84 8.18 21.76
N VAL A 183 -16.80 7.35 21.35
CA VAL A 183 -17.05 6.04 21.97
C VAL A 183 -16.43 4.95 21.09
N PRO A 184 -15.62 4.04 21.65
CA PRO A 184 -15.11 2.90 20.91
C PRO A 184 -16.26 1.91 20.63
N VAL A 185 -16.47 1.59 19.36
CA VAL A 185 -17.48 0.62 18.92
C VAL A 185 -16.77 -0.50 18.15
N SER A 186 -17.04 -1.75 18.53
CA SER A 186 -16.58 -2.90 17.75
C SER A 186 -17.41 -2.99 16.48
N VAL A 187 -16.74 -2.93 15.33
CA VAL A 187 -17.36 -3.05 14.02
C VAL A 187 -16.68 -4.16 13.23
N THR A 188 -17.48 -4.92 12.50
CA THR A 188 -16.98 -5.93 11.56
C THR A 188 -16.65 -5.24 10.24
N VAL A 189 -15.42 -5.41 9.75
CA VAL A 189 -14.96 -4.88 8.47
C VAL A 189 -14.46 -5.99 7.57
N ASP A 190 -14.80 -5.89 6.29
CA ASP A 190 -14.23 -6.76 5.25
C ASP A 190 -12.73 -6.52 5.10
N GLN A 191 -11.99 -7.55 4.70
CA GLN A 191 -10.56 -7.46 4.40
C GLN A 191 -10.26 -8.02 3.02
N TYR A 192 -9.41 -7.29 2.30
CA TYR A 192 -8.94 -7.65 0.97
C TYR A 192 -7.41 -7.63 0.93
N LEU A 193 -6.81 -8.72 0.44
CA LEU A 193 -5.39 -8.76 0.09
C LEU A 193 -5.22 -8.22 -1.33
N HIS A 194 -4.40 -7.19 -1.48
CA HIS A 194 -4.01 -6.62 -2.77
C HIS A 194 -2.59 -7.04 -3.07
N LEU A 195 -2.38 -7.68 -4.23
CA LEU A 195 -1.07 -8.01 -4.76
C LEU A 195 -0.91 -7.37 -6.13
N ALA A 196 0.24 -6.77 -6.40
CA ALA A 196 0.60 -6.27 -7.72
C ALA A 196 2.02 -6.73 -8.07
N TYR A 197 2.20 -7.34 -9.23
CA TYR A 197 3.51 -7.69 -9.78
C TYR A 197 3.86 -6.71 -10.89
N PHE A 198 5.08 -6.16 -10.82
CA PHE A 198 5.55 -5.12 -11.71
C PHE A 198 6.60 -5.69 -12.65
N PHE A 199 6.36 -5.56 -13.95
CA PHE A 199 7.21 -6.11 -14.98
C PHE A 199 7.71 -5.01 -15.91
N GLN A 200 8.86 -5.28 -16.51
CA GLN A 200 9.42 -4.53 -17.62
C GLN A 200 9.60 -5.50 -18.79
N THR A 201 8.90 -5.25 -19.89
CA THR A 201 9.13 -5.95 -21.14
C THR A 201 10.39 -5.43 -21.80
N GLN A 202 11.21 -6.35 -22.31
CA GLN A 202 12.40 -6.02 -23.07
C GLN A 202 12.07 -6.23 -24.56
N PRO A 203 12.50 -5.30 -25.44
CA PRO A 203 12.44 -5.58 -26.86
C PRO A 203 13.21 -6.87 -27.16
N PRO A 204 12.75 -7.67 -28.14
CA PRO A 204 13.45 -8.90 -28.50
C PRO A 204 14.92 -8.56 -28.80
N ARG A 205 15.83 -9.22 -28.07
CA ARG A 205 17.26 -9.04 -28.29
C ARG A 205 17.56 -9.38 -29.75
N PRO A 206 18.18 -8.48 -30.54
CA PRO A 206 18.57 -8.82 -31.90
C PRO A 206 19.48 -10.05 -31.86
N PRO A 207 19.40 -10.95 -32.86
CA PRO A 207 20.29 -12.10 -32.95
C PRO A 207 21.73 -11.59 -32.90
N ARG A 208 22.58 -12.21 -32.05
CA ARG A 208 24.01 -11.89 -32.07
C ARG A 208 24.52 -12.24 -33.47
N PRO A 209 25.18 -11.31 -34.18
CA PRO A 209 25.86 -11.66 -35.41
C PRO A 209 27.00 -12.63 -35.06
N HIS A 210 26.83 -13.89 -35.44
CA HIS A 210 27.82 -14.98 -35.40
C HIS A 210 28.26 -15.44 -34.00
N GLU A 211 27.57 -16.45 -33.46
CA GLU A 211 28.10 -17.47 -32.53
C GLU A 211 27.84 -18.85 -33.14
#